data_AF-A0AA35JFR8-F1
#
_entry.id   AF-A0AA35JFR8-F1
#
_cell.length_a   1.000
_cell.length_b   1.000
_cell.length_c   1.000
_cell.angle_alpha   90.00
_cell.angle_beta   90.00
_cell.angle_gamma   90.00
#
_symmetry.space_group_name_H-M   'P 1'
#
loop_
_entity.id
_entity.type
_entity.pdbx_description
1 polymer ?
#
loop_
_entity_poly.entity_id
_entity_poly.type
_entity_poly.pdbx_seq_one_letter_code
_entity_poly.pdbx_strand_id
1 'polypeptide(L)'
;MHLYGYFVLLIVVVLFIALLPLFSGIGKFKLTKPSSSAKAQSPTGKLGKREYLKSKLNHANVLKFDLKGEKDGPDDDSTGVSSDIRKFEIDSKTGLKRRVIGQYNQDPNDFDFDINDLIVEDERDEKREEEKKLKKYNGEKNQAYEGFV
;
A
#
# COMPACT_ATOMS: atom_id res chain seq x y z
N MET A 1 -0.08 -14.74 -45.23
CA MET A 1 -0.33 -13.43 -44.58
C MET A 1 -0.57 -13.53 -43.07
N HIS A 2 -1.27 -14.54 -42.55
CA HIS A 2 -1.51 -14.69 -41.10
C HIS A 2 -0.26 -15.00 -40.27
N LEU A 3 0.60 -15.93 -40.74
CA LEU A 3 1.83 -16.31 -40.01
C LEU A 3 2.79 -15.14 -39.82
N TYR A 4 2.96 -14.32 -40.86
CA TYR A 4 3.78 -13.10 -40.82
C TYR A 4 3.24 -12.08 -39.81
N GLY A 5 1.91 -11.92 -39.73
CA GLY A 5 1.28 -11.06 -38.73
C GLY A 5 1.59 -11.47 -37.29
N TYR A 6 1.60 -12.78 -37.00
CA TYR A 6 1.98 -13.29 -35.68
C TYR A 6 3.46 -13.00 -35.35
N PHE A 7 4.38 -13.14 -36.31
CA PHE A 7 5.79 -12.80 -36.11
C PHE A 7 6.00 -11.31 -35.84
N VAL A 8 5.32 -10.44 -36.59
CA VAL A 8 5.38 -8.99 -36.36
C VAL A 8 4.84 -8.64 -34.97
N LEU A 9 3.70 -9.23 -34.57
CA LEU A 9 3.11 -9.01 -33.25
C LEU A 9 4.03 -9.50 -32.11
N LEU A 10 4.67 -10.66 -32.27
CA LEU A 10 5.64 -11.19 -31.31
C LEU A 10 6.82 -10.24 -31.13
N ILE A 11 7.38 -9.69 -32.22
CA ILE A 11 8.47 -8.72 -32.16
C ILE A 11 8.05 -7.46 -31.40
N VAL A 12 6.84 -6.95 -31.66
CA VAL A 12 6.30 -5.77 -30.96
C VAL A 12 6.17 -6.03 -29.45
N VAL A 13 5.64 -7.18 -29.07
CA VAL A 13 5.49 -7.55 -27.65
C VAL A 13 6.85 -7.67 -26.95
N VAL A 14 7.83 -8.32 -27.58
CA VAL A 14 9.18 -8.45 -27.02
C VAL A 14 9.86 -7.09 -26.87
N LEU A 15 9.70 -6.20 -27.85
CA LEU A 15 10.21 -4.82 -27.77
C LEU A 15 9.62 -4.07 -26.57
N PHE A 16 8.31 -4.22 -26.34
CA PHE A 16 7.63 -3.56 -25.23
C PHE A 16 8.15 -4.05 -23.87
N ILE A 17 8.30 -5.37 -23.71
CA ILE A 17 8.85 -5.98 -22.48
C ILE A 17 10.29 -5.52 -22.23
N ALA A 18 11.11 -5.40 -23.29
CA ALA A 18 12.47 -4.92 -23.17
C ALA A 18 12.57 -3.42 -22.84
N LEU A 19 11.59 -2.62 -23.27
CA LEU A 19 11.52 -1.18 -23.02
C LEU A 19 10.93 -0.84 -21.64
N LEU A 20 10.05 -1.67 -21.08
CA LEU A 20 9.42 -1.44 -19.78
C LEU A 20 10.42 -1.12 -18.65
N PRO A 21 11.53 -1.87 -18.46
CA PRO A 21 12.52 -1.55 -17.44
C PRO A 21 13.17 -0.17 -17.60
N LEU A 22 13.34 0.30 -18.84
CA LEU A 22 13.96 1.59 -19.15
C LEU A 22 13.03 2.76 -18.75
N PHE A 23 11.73 2.59 -18.94
CA PHE A 23 10.73 3.58 -18.52
C PHE A 23 10.32 3.47 -17.06
N SER A 24 10.50 2.30 -16.44
CA SER A 24 9.99 2.04 -15.09
C SER A 24 10.72 2.84 -14.00
N GLY A 25 11.83 3.53 -14.29
CA GLY A 25 12.53 4.40 -13.33
C GLY A 25 13.15 3.67 -12.12
N ILE A 26 13.06 2.34 -12.09
CA ILE A 26 13.64 1.44 -11.08
C ILE A 26 15.15 1.40 -11.32
N GLY A 27 15.89 2.39 -10.83
CA GLY A 27 17.36 2.37 -10.96
C GLY A 27 18.09 3.68 -10.73
N LYS A 28 17.40 4.83 -10.67
CA LYS A 28 18.07 6.12 -10.36
C LYS A 28 18.22 6.33 -8.85
N PHE A 29 18.85 5.38 -8.15
CA PHE A 29 19.38 5.68 -6.82
C PHE A 29 20.68 6.44 -6.98
N LYS A 30 20.61 7.78 -6.90
CA LYS A 30 21.79 8.63 -6.72
C LYS A 30 22.36 8.37 -5.33
N LEU A 31 23.32 7.45 -5.24
CA LEU A 31 24.14 7.29 -4.05
C LEU A 31 25.07 8.51 -3.96
N THR A 32 24.59 9.57 -3.34
CA THR A 32 25.41 10.73 -2.99
C THR A 32 26.41 10.28 -1.92
N LYS A 33 27.65 10.01 -2.32
CA LYS A 33 28.76 9.84 -1.38
C LYS A 33 28.94 11.16 -0.63
N PRO A 34 28.85 11.22 0.70
CA PRO A 34 29.24 12.42 1.43
C PRO A 34 30.76 12.58 1.27
N SER A 35 31.16 13.60 0.51
CA SER A 35 32.53 14.09 0.47
C SER A 35 32.84 14.75 1.82
N SER A 36 33.30 13.97 2.81
CA SER A 36 33.89 14.53 4.03
C SER A 36 35.40 14.67 3.84
N SER A 37 35.85 15.84 3.41
CA SER A 37 37.24 16.29 3.58
C SER A 37 37.47 16.70 5.05
N ALA A 38 37.32 15.77 5.99
CA ALA A 38 37.63 16.02 7.39
C ALA A 38 39.10 15.70 7.65
N LYS A 39 39.94 16.74 7.60
CA LYS A 39 41.34 16.73 8.03
C LYS A 39 41.41 16.18 9.47
N ALA A 40 42.05 15.03 9.66
CA ALA A 40 42.20 14.40 10.96
C ALA A 40 43.07 15.27 11.87
N GLN A 41 42.46 15.93 12.85
CA GLN A 41 43.16 16.66 13.89
C GLN A 41 43.48 15.68 15.03
N SER A 42 44.74 15.68 15.48
CA SER A 42 45.31 14.69 16.40
C SER A 42 44.66 14.74 17.81
N PRO A 43 44.67 13.62 18.56
CA PRO A 43 43.95 13.54 19.82
C PRO A 43 44.79 14.17 20.92
N THR A 44 44.44 15.38 21.33
CA THR A 44 44.90 15.95 22.61
C THR A 44 43.69 16.23 23.47
N GLY A 45 43.62 15.58 24.64
CA GLY A 45 42.63 15.89 25.66
C GLY A 45 41.92 14.67 26.22
N LYS A 46 42.11 14.44 27.52
CA LYS A 46 41.57 13.34 28.33
C LYS A 46 40.04 13.44 28.47
N LEU A 47 39.29 12.96 27.48
CA LEU A 47 37.84 12.79 27.60
C LEU A 47 37.47 11.35 27.26
N GLY A 48 36.63 10.73 28.09
CA GLY A 48 36.24 9.34 27.93
C GLY A 48 35.56 9.13 26.57
N LYS A 49 35.73 7.94 25.96
CA LYS A 49 35.10 7.59 24.66
C LYS A 49 33.60 7.94 24.59
N ARG A 50 32.93 7.92 25.75
CA ARG A 50 31.50 8.25 25.91
C ARG A 50 31.20 9.76 25.82
N GLU A 51 32.09 10.62 26.31
CA GLU A 51 31.96 12.09 26.19
C GLU A 51 32.27 12.58 24.77
N TYR A 52 33.25 11.96 24.11
CA TYR A 52 33.55 12.23 22.70
C TYR A 52 32.36 11.90 21.78
N LEU A 53 31.63 10.81 22.06
CA LEU A 53 30.42 10.48 21.30
C LEU A 53 29.26 11.45 21.59
N LYS A 54 29.10 11.91 22.83
CA LYS A 54 28.11 12.93 23.19
C LYS A 54 28.39 14.27 22.50
N SER A 55 29.64 14.72 22.44
CA SER A 55 29.98 15.97 21.75
C SER A 55 29.75 15.86 20.24
N LYS A 56 30.00 14.70 19.64
CA LYS A 56 29.74 14.45 18.21
C LYS A 56 28.24 14.46 17.87
N LEU A 57 27.38 13.96 18.77
CA LEU A 57 25.91 14.04 18.63
C LEU A 57 25.39 15.47 18.74
N ASN A 58 26.00 16.31 19.59
CA ASN A 58 25.59 17.71 19.76
C ASN A 58 25.95 18.60 18.56
N HIS A 59 27.01 18.26 17.81
CA HIS A 59 27.40 18.97 16.59
C HIS A 59 26.72 18.43 15.31
N ALA A 60 26.10 17.26 15.38
CA ALA A 60 25.21 16.77 14.34
C ALA A 60 23.83 17.43 14.50
N ASN A 61 23.74 18.71 14.10
CA ASN A 61 22.48 19.46 13.93
C ASN A 61 21.56 18.86 12.83
N VAL A 62 21.61 17.56 12.57
CA VAL A 62 20.87 16.90 11.48
C VAL A 62 19.52 16.35 11.95
N LEU A 63 19.31 16.17 13.26
CA LEU A 63 18.06 15.59 13.80
C LEU A 63 17.65 16.24 15.12
N LYS A 64 17.57 17.57 15.14
CA LYS A 64 16.79 18.28 16.16
C LYS A 64 15.41 18.51 15.56
N PHE A 65 14.51 17.57 15.82
CA PHE A 65 13.09 17.78 15.57
C PHE A 65 12.56 18.64 16.72
N ASP A 66 12.53 19.95 16.49
CA ASP A 66 11.76 20.84 17.35
C ASP A 66 10.28 20.56 17.06
N LEU A 67 9.69 19.65 17.84
CA LEU A 67 8.25 19.55 17.95
C LEU A 67 7.79 20.88 18.54
N LYS A 68 7.28 21.74 17.65
CA LYS A 68 6.56 22.94 18.02
C LYS A 68 5.30 22.45 18.77
N GLY A 69 5.43 22.29 20.08
CA GLY A 69 4.29 22.21 20.98
C GLY A 69 3.66 23.59 21.02
N GLU A 70 2.96 23.95 19.95
CA GLU A 70 2.14 25.15 19.95
C GLU A 70 0.76 24.74 20.43
N LYS A 71 0.52 25.12 21.68
CA LYS A 71 -0.78 25.36 22.30
C LYS A 71 -1.96 25.18 21.34
N ASP A 72 -2.71 24.10 21.55
CA ASP A 72 -4.14 24.15 21.35
C ASP A 72 -4.74 25.20 22.30
N GLY A 73 -5.76 25.95 21.90
CA GLY A 73 -6.62 25.69 20.74
C GLY A 73 -7.18 26.95 20.13
N PRO A 74 -8.39 26.90 19.54
CA PRO A 74 -9.07 25.77 18.91
C PRO A 74 -9.00 25.86 17.36
N ASP A 75 -9.52 24.82 16.68
CA ASP A 75 -9.97 24.78 15.27
C ASP A 75 -8.97 24.61 14.10
N ASP A 76 -9.28 23.58 13.30
CA ASP A 76 -9.40 23.57 11.83
C ASP A 76 -8.47 22.66 11.00
N ASP A 77 -9.13 22.04 10.02
CA ASP A 77 -8.75 21.11 8.97
C ASP A 77 -7.25 20.98 8.64
N SER A 78 -6.70 19.79 8.90
CA SER A 78 -5.90 19.13 7.87
C SER A 78 -5.93 17.62 8.03
N THR A 79 -6.43 16.96 7.00
CA THR A 79 -6.40 15.52 6.75
C THR A 79 -4.95 15.02 6.69
N GLY A 80 -4.36 14.77 7.87
CA GLY A 80 -3.14 14.01 8.03
C GLY A 80 -3.48 12.73 8.77
N VAL A 81 -3.58 11.61 8.04
CA VAL A 81 -3.81 10.27 8.60
C VAL A 81 -2.56 9.87 9.41
N SER A 82 -2.43 10.42 10.62
CA SER A 82 -1.45 9.95 11.60
C SER A 82 -1.94 8.61 12.11
N SER A 83 -1.03 7.65 12.10
CA SER A 83 -1.27 6.27 12.55
C SER A 83 -1.30 6.17 14.08
N ASP A 84 -2.10 7.05 14.69
CA ASP A 84 -2.53 6.91 16.05
C ASP A 84 -3.43 5.67 16.17
N ILE A 85 -3.42 5.05 17.35
CA ILE A 85 -4.23 3.88 17.75
C ILE A 85 -3.62 2.50 17.40
N ARG A 86 -2.33 2.26 17.65
CA ARG A 86 -1.90 0.89 18.01
C ARG A 86 -1.26 0.90 19.39
N LYS A 87 -2.09 0.66 20.41
CA LYS A 87 -1.70 0.54 21.82
C LYS A 87 -0.66 -0.58 21.91
N PHE A 88 0.56 -0.28 22.35
CA PHE A 88 1.57 -1.32 22.60
C PHE A 88 1.23 -2.03 23.90
N GLU A 89 1.28 -3.36 23.91
CA GLU A 89 1.12 -4.15 25.14
C GLU A 89 2.50 -4.33 25.79
N ILE A 90 2.61 -4.05 27.09
CA ILE A 90 3.86 -4.19 27.85
C ILE A 90 3.85 -5.57 28.50
N ASP A 91 4.84 -6.40 28.17
CA ASP A 91 5.01 -7.70 28.82
C ASP A 91 5.37 -7.49 30.30
N SER A 92 4.55 -8.00 31.21
CA SER A 92 4.73 -7.83 32.66
C SER A 92 5.98 -8.53 33.20
N LYS A 93 6.52 -9.53 32.48
CA LYS A 93 7.70 -10.29 32.89
C LYS A 93 9.00 -9.67 32.39
N THR A 94 8.99 -9.05 31.22
CA THR A 94 10.21 -8.53 30.56
C THR A 94 10.23 -7.01 30.40
N GLY A 95 9.09 -6.33 30.58
CA GLY A 95 8.94 -4.89 30.39
C GLY A 95 9.05 -4.42 28.94
N LEU A 96 9.21 -5.35 27.99
CA LEU A 96 9.38 -5.04 26.58
C LEU A 96 8.03 -4.73 25.93
N LYS A 97 7.98 -3.65 25.15
CA LYS A 97 6.79 -3.25 24.37
C LYS A 97 6.63 -4.21 23.19
N ARG A 98 5.50 -4.91 23.13
CA ARG A 98 5.10 -5.70 21.97
C ARG A 98 4.15 -4.87 21.11
N ARG A 99 4.38 -4.89 19.80
CA ARG A 99 3.47 -4.29 18.82
C ARG A 99 2.20 -5.15 18.82
N VAL A 100 1.04 -4.57 19.14
CA VAL A 100 -0.24 -5.27 19.03
C VAL A 100 -0.53 -5.47 17.54
N ILE A 101 -0.27 -6.69 17.08
CA ILE A 101 -0.66 -7.17 15.76
C ILE A 101 -2.11 -7.60 15.93
N GLY A 102 -3.07 -6.72 15.59
CA GLY A 102 -4.51 -6.99 15.45
C GLY A 102 -5.17 -7.83 16.55
N GLN A 103 -6.13 -7.26 17.29
CA GLN A 103 -7.01 -8.11 18.09
C GLN A 103 -7.91 -8.89 17.12
N TYR A 104 -7.59 -10.16 16.90
CA TYR A 104 -8.44 -11.09 16.17
C TYR A 104 -9.61 -11.47 17.07
N ASN A 105 -10.83 -11.49 16.51
CA ASN A 105 -11.94 -12.08 17.23
C ASN A 105 -11.61 -13.57 17.49
N GLN A 106 -11.70 -13.98 18.75
CA GLN A 106 -11.43 -15.36 19.16
C GLN A 106 -12.65 -16.26 18.95
N ASP A 107 -13.83 -15.68 18.70
CA ASP A 107 -15.02 -16.43 18.40
C ASP A 107 -14.99 -16.90 16.93
N PRO A 108 -14.88 -18.20 16.66
CA PRO A 108 -14.89 -18.73 15.30
C PRO A 108 -16.26 -18.59 14.62
N ASN A 109 -17.30 -18.16 15.35
CA ASN A 109 -18.64 -17.97 14.81
C ASN A 109 -19.00 -16.50 14.53
N ASP A 110 -18.10 -15.55 14.85
CA ASP A 110 -18.30 -14.16 14.47
C ASP A 110 -17.78 -13.95 13.05
N PHE A 111 -18.71 -13.96 12.10
CA PHE A 111 -18.43 -13.73 10.69
C PHE A 111 -18.79 -12.30 10.31
N ASP A 112 -18.02 -11.72 9.40
CA ASP A 112 -18.21 -10.40 8.83
C ASP A 112 -19.33 -10.33 7.77
N PHE A 113 -20.07 -11.43 7.58
CA PHE A 113 -21.14 -11.54 6.59
C PHE A 113 -22.49 -11.77 7.25
N ASP A 114 -23.48 -10.97 6.88
CA ASP A 114 -24.87 -11.17 7.27
C ASP A 114 -25.53 -12.20 6.34
N ILE A 115 -26.00 -13.31 6.92
CA ILE A 115 -26.67 -14.39 6.16
C ILE A 115 -27.87 -13.87 5.38
N ASN A 116 -28.61 -12.90 5.95
CA ASN A 116 -29.75 -12.29 5.28
C ASN A 116 -29.32 -11.49 4.04
N ASP A 117 -28.21 -10.75 4.10
CA ASP A 117 -27.71 -9.99 2.96
C ASP A 117 -27.30 -10.92 1.82
N LEU A 118 -26.67 -12.06 2.16
CA LEU A 118 -26.31 -13.09 1.19
C LEU A 118 -27.54 -13.69 0.51
N ILE A 119 -28.59 -14.02 1.28
CA ILE A 119 -29.85 -14.55 0.72
C ILE A 119 -30.49 -13.54 -0.24
N VAL A 120 -30.52 -12.25 0.11
CA VAL A 120 -31.12 -11.22 -0.74
C VAL A 120 -30.28 -11.01 -2.02
N GLU A 121 -28.96 -11.15 -1.95
CA GLU A 121 -28.09 -11.11 -3.13
C GLU A 121 -28.40 -12.28 -4.08
N ASP A 122 -28.47 -13.51 -3.55
CA ASP A 122 -28.81 -14.71 -4.32
C ASP A 122 -30.18 -14.58 -5.01
N GLU A 123 -31.21 -14.12 -4.30
CA GLU A 123 -32.54 -13.91 -4.88
C GLU A 123 -32.54 -12.86 -6.02
N ARG A 124 -31.72 -11.81 -5.89
CA ARG A 124 -31.61 -10.76 -6.91
C ARG A 124 -30.92 -11.29 -8.16
N ASP A 125 -29.93 -12.17 -7.98
CA ASP A 125 -29.18 -12.77 -9.06
C ASP A 125 -30.06 -13.76 -9.85
N GLU A 126 -30.82 -14.60 -9.15
CA GLU A 126 -31.78 -15.52 -9.76
C GLU A 126 -32.83 -14.79 -10.61
N LYS A 127 -33.46 -13.74 -10.06
CA LYS A 127 -34.41 -12.89 -10.82
C LYS A 127 -33.81 -12.29 -12.08
N ARG A 128 -32.55 -11.84 -12.02
CA ARG A 128 -31.85 -11.29 -13.20
C ARG A 128 -31.58 -12.35 -14.25
N GLU A 129 -31.32 -13.59 -13.87
CA GLU A 129 -31.16 -14.69 -14.82
C GLU A 129 -32.49 -15.09 -15.48
N GLU A 130 -33.57 -15.15 -14.70
CA GLU A 130 -34.91 -15.42 -15.22
C GLU A 130 -35.34 -14.37 -16.24
N GLU A 131 -35.14 -13.08 -15.93
CA GLU A 131 -35.41 -12.00 -16.88
C GLU A 131 -34.60 -12.12 -18.16
N LYS A 132 -33.32 -12.50 -18.07
CA LYS A 132 -32.47 -12.74 -19.25
C LYS A 132 -33.00 -13.90 -20.08
N LYS A 133 -33.41 -15.00 -19.45
CA LYS A 133 -34.03 -16.15 -20.13
C LYS A 133 -35.30 -15.73 -20.85
N LEU A 134 -36.19 -15.01 -20.18
CA LEU A 134 -37.45 -14.55 -20.75
C LEU A 134 -37.26 -13.58 -21.93
N LYS A 135 -36.28 -12.66 -21.82
CA LYS A 135 -35.88 -11.77 -22.92
C LYS A 135 -35.35 -12.54 -24.13
N LYS A 136 -34.56 -13.60 -23.94
CA LYS A 136 -34.08 -14.46 -25.03
C LYS A 136 -35.23 -15.16 -25.74
N TYR A 137 -36.14 -15.79 -24.99
CA TYR A 137 -37.31 -16.47 -25.58
C TYR A 137 -38.23 -15.51 -26.35
N ASN A 138 -38.44 -14.30 -25.85
CA ASN A 138 -39.24 -13.30 -26.56
C ASN A 138 -38.52 -12.77 -27.81
N GLY A 139 -37.20 -12.59 -27.75
CA GLY A 139 -36.39 -12.21 -28.91
C GLY A 139 -36.42 -13.27 -30.03
N GLU A 140 -36.30 -14.55 -29.67
CA GLU A 140 -36.39 -15.67 -30.63
C GLU A 140 -37.76 -15.75 -31.29
N LYS A 141 -38.85 -15.53 -30.54
CA LYS A 141 -40.22 -15.49 -31.09
C LYS A 141 -40.38 -14.36 -32.12
N ASN A 142 -39.82 -13.18 -31.84
CA ASN A 142 -39.89 -12.05 -32.76
C ASN A 142 -39.06 -12.30 -34.03
N GLN A 143 -37.86 -12.88 -33.90
CA GLN A 143 -37.04 -13.28 -35.05
C GLN A 143 -37.71 -14.35 -35.92
N ALA A 144 -38.36 -15.33 -35.29
CA ALA A 144 -39.13 -16.35 -36.00
C ALA A 144 -40.31 -15.73 -36.76
N TYR A 145 -41.01 -14.75 -36.17
CA TYR A 145 -42.11 -14.06 -36.82
C TYR A 145 -41.64 -13.18 -37.99
N GLU A 146 -40.54 -12.44 -37.83
CA GLU A 146 -39.95 -11.62 -38.90
C GLU A 146 -39.39 -12.45 -40.05
N GLY A 147 -38.87 -13.66 -39.80
CA GLY A 147 -38.42 -14.56 -40.86
C GLY A 147 -39.55 -15.21 -41.67
N PHE A 148 -40.79 -15.10 -41.20
CA PHE A 148 -41.99 -15.65 -41.86
C PHE A 148 -42.79 -14.62 -42.69
N VAL A 149 -42.50 -13.32 -42.52
CA VAL A 149 -43.12 -12.20 -43.27
C VAL A 149 -42.22 -11.79 -44.43
#